data_AF-X1UG16-F1
#
_entry.id   AF-X1UG16-F1
#
_cell.length_a   1.000
_cell.length_b   1.000
_cell.length_c   1.000
_cell.angle_alpha   90.00
_cell.angle_beta   90.00
_cell.angle_gamma   90.00
#
_symmetry.space_group_name_H-M   'P 1'
#
loop_
_entity.id
_entity.type
_entity.pdbx_description
1 polymer ?
#
loop_
_entity_poly.entity_id
_entity_poly.type
_entity_poly.pdbx_seq_one_letter_code
_entity_poly.pdbx_strand_id
1 'polypeptide(L)'
;ELDMLLRASDVMPFWRDKLTAIAYRTLTRVDVRRMYKEGVLDEREVYEAYQDHGYSDENAERMAEFTVKQTLTSLSKFTSSDIIKAFTNRMIDRSTATSMLRDIGIRPEDANYIISTAEYKRVWAFTDDQISGIRNLYKKRIYNEDNARDRLAKLNLPAEQIEVLMQQWFYDKVEELDATWTTAQTLKFLKRGLISSDRAKQELYLNGYTEERIKVYFKDLKWKPPKD
;
A
#
# COMPACT_ATOMS: atom_id res chain seq x y z
N GLU A 1 -42.59 -39.35 16.59
CA GLU A 1 -43.68 -38.56 15.96
C GLU A 1 -43.67 -38.70 14.43
N LEU A 2 -42.55 -38.43 13.73
CA LEU A 2 -42.45 -38.60 12.27
C LEU A 2 -42.71 -40.03 11.76
N ASP A 3 -42.14 -41.06 12.40
CA ASP A 3 -42.40 -42.46 12.00
C ASP A 3 -43.88 -42.86 12.10
N MET A 4 -44.59 -42.36 13.12
CA MET A 4 -46.03 -42.58 13.25
C MET A 4 -46.82 -41.93 12.12
N LEU A 5 -46.42 -40.73 11.69
CA LEU A 5 -47.01 -40.05 10.53
C LEU A 5 -46.74 -40.83 9.24
N LEU A 6 -45.49 -41.28 9.02
CA LEU A 6 -45.12 -42.09 7.85
C LEU A 6 -45.89 -43.42 7.83
N ARG A 7 -46.11 -44.04 9.00
CA ARG A 7 -46.94 -45.24 9.13
C ARG A 7 -48.41 -44.97 8.82
N ALA A 8 -48.97 -43.86 9.31
CA ALA A 8 -50.36 -43.48 9.06
C ALA A 8 -50.62 -43.08 7.60
N SER A 9 -49.58 -42.63 6.88
CA SER A 9 -49.62 -42.33 5.44
C SER A 9 -49.25 -43.52 4.55
N ASP A 10 -49.29 -44.76 5.07
CA ASP A 10 -49.00 -46.00 4.31
C ASP A 10 -47.64 -46.04 3.61
N VAL A 11 -46.63 -45.31 4.11
CA VAL A 11 -45.25 -45.43 3.62
C VAL A 11 -44.70 -46.82 3.98
N MET A 12 -44.14 -47.54 3.01
CA MET A 12 -43.58 -48.88 3.26
C MET A 12 -42.45 -48.82 4.29
N PRO A 13 -42.35 -49.77 5.25
CA PRO A 13 -41.33 -49.76 6.30
C PRO A 13 -39.90 -49.52 5.80
N PHE A 14 -39.54 -50.11 4.66
CA PHE A 14 -38.23 -49.94 4.02
C PHE A 14 -37.87 -48.47 3.72
N TRP A 15 -38.85 -47.64 3.38
CA TRP A 15 -38.63 -46.23 3.02
C TRP A 15 -38.68 -45.29 4.21
N ARG A 16 -39.22 -45.70 5.36
CA ARG A 16 -39.43 -44.79 6.50
C ARG A 16 -38.11 -44.28 7.07
N ASP A 17 -37.13 -45.15 7.23
CA ASP A 17 -35.80 -44.77 7.72
C ASP A 17 -35.09 -43.82 6.74
N LYS A 18 -35.21 -44.10 5.44
CA LYS A 18 -34.61 -43.29 4.37
C LYS A 18 -35.24 -41.89 4.30
N LEU A 19 -36.57 -41.80 4.40
CA LEU A 19 -37.28 -40.53 4.42
C LEU A 19 -37.04 -39.75 5.71
N THR A 20 -36.92 -40.46 6.84
CA THR A 20 -36.56 -39.85 8.13
C THR A 20 -35.15 -39.25 8.09
N ALA A 21 -34.18 -39.92 7.45
CA ALA A 21 -32.83 -39.42 7.31
C ALA A 21 -32.77 -38.07 6.54
N ILE A 22 -33.62 -37.89 5.53
CA ILE A 22 -33.72 -36.65 4.74
C ILE A 22 -34.35 -35.48 5.54
N ALA A 23 -35.08 -35.78 6.62
CA ALA A 23 -35.72 -34.76 7.44
C ALA A 23 -34.72 -33.96 8.31
N TYR A 24 -33.52 -34.50 8.54
CA TYR A 24 -32.46 -33.81 9.27
C TYR A 24 -31.74 -32.79 8.38
N ARG A 25 -31.29 -31.69 8.97
CA ARG A 25 -30.44 -30.73 8.28
C ARG A 25 -29.03 -31.27 8.22
N THR A 26 -28.46 -31.28 7.02
CA THR A 26 -27.05 -31.56 6.83
C THR A 26 -26.19 -30.41 7.33
N LEU A 27 -24.93 -30.71 7.69
CA LEU A 27 -23.94 -29.67 8.00
C LEU A 27 -23.83 -28.72 6.82
N THR A 28 -23.69 -27.41 7.04
CA THR A 28 -23.49 -26.50 5.91
C THR A 28 -22.07 -26.62 5.37
N ARG A 29 -21.86 -26.36 4.07
CA ARG A 29 -20.51 -26.31 3.47
C ARG A 29 -19.53 -25.39 4.23
N VAL A 30 -20.04 -24.35 4.90
CA VAL A 30 -19.24 -23.44 5.73
C VAL A 30 -18.86 -24.11 7.04
N ASP A 31 -19.80 -24.78 7.70
CA ASP A 31 -19.55 -25.47 8.96
C ASP A 31 -18.64 -26.67 8.77
N VAL A 32 -18.80 -27.46 7.68
CA VAL A 32 -17.89 -28.55 7.32
C VAL A 32 -16.44 -28.05 7.23
N ARG A 33 -16.19 -26.94 6.53
CA ARG A 33 -14.85 -26.35 6.42
C ARG A 33 -14.29 -25.87 7.76
N ARG A 34 -15.14 -25.27 8.61
CA ARG A 34 -14.74 -24.80 9.94
C ARG A 34 -14.46 -25.96 10.88
N MET A 35 -15.32 -26.98 10.88
CA MET A 35 -15.17 -28.18 11.70
C MET A 35 -13.91 -28.95 11.32
N TYR A 36 -13.60 -29.11 10.03
CA TYR A 36 -12.33 -29.68 9.60
C TYR A 36 -11.14 -28.85 10.09
N LYS A 37 -11.21 -27.52 9.94
CA LYS A 37 -10.16 -26.60 10.41
C LYS A 37 -9.90 -26.70 11.92
N GLU A 38 -10.95 -26.90 12.73
CA GLU A 38 -10.86 -27.08 14.18
C GLU A 38 -10.58 -28.54 14.60
N GLY A 39 -10.42 -29.47 13.64
CA GLY A 39 -10.14 -30.89 13.92
C GLY A 39 -11.34 -31.69 14.44
N VAL A 40 -12.55 -31.18 14.27
CA VAL A 40 -13.82 -31.86 14.61
C VAL A 40 -14.18 -32.92 13.56
N LEU A 41 -13.84 -32.67 12.30
CA LEU A 41 -13.99 -33.63 11.20
C LEU A 41 -12.61 -34.03 10.67
N ASP A 42 -12.45 -35.31 10.35
CA ASP A 42 -11.34 -35.81 9.53
C ASP A 42 -11.63 -35.69 8.01
N GLU A 43 -10.66 -36.06 7.16
CA GLU A 43 -10.80 -35.94 5.69
C GLU A 43 -11.94 -36.80 5.12
N ARG A 44 -12.17 -37.99 5.70
CA ARG A 44 -13.23 -38.91 5.29
C ARG A 44 -14.59 -38.36 5.71
N GLU A 45 -14.70 -37.81 6.91
CA GLU A 45 -15.94 -37.21 7.41
C GLU A 45 -16.32 -35.93 6.65
N VAL A 46 -15.34 -35.17 6.14
CA VAL A 46 -15.58 -34.06 5.20
C VAL A 46 -16.16 -34.58 3.88
N TYR A 47 -15.62 -35.67 3.34
CA TYR A 47 -16.14 -36.31 2.13
C TYR A 47 -17.60 -36.78 2.33
N GLU A 48 -17.88 -37.46 3.44
CA GLU A 48 -19.23 -37.94 3.80
C GLU A 48 -20.22 -36.77 3.94
N ALA A 49 -19.81 -35.67 4.58
CA ALA A 49 -20.65 -34.49 4.68
C ALA A 49 -20.98 -33.84 3.31
N TYR A 50 -20.10 -33.98 2.31
CA TYR A 50 -20.42 -33.57 0.94
C TYR A 50 -21.33 -34.58 0.23
N GLN A 51 -21.24 -35.88 0.52
CA GLN A 51 -22.22 -36.85 0.03
C GLN A 51 -23.62 -36.59 0.61
N ASP A 52 -23.72 -36.22 1.89
CA ASP A 52 -24.98 -35.83 2.53
C ASP A 52 -25.64 -34.63 1.85
N HIS A 53 -24.83 -33.73 1.26
CA HIS A 53 -25.29 -32.63 0.43
C HIS A 53 -25.81 -33.03 -0.96
N GLY A 54 -25.69 -34.31 -1.33
CA GLY A 54 -26.11 -34.84 -2.62
C GLY A 54 -25.07 -34.68 -3.74
N TYR A 55 -23.80 -34.41 -3.41
CA TYR A 55 -22.73 -34.49 -4.40
C TYR A 55 -22.50 -35.94 -4.83
N SER A 56 -22.19 -36.16 -6.11
CA SER A 56 -21.66 -37.45 -6.57
C SER A 56 -20.32 -37.75 -5.91
N ASP A 57 -19.94 -39.02 -5.82
CA ASP A 57 -18.68 -39.45 -5.19
C ASP A 57 -17.46 -38.68 -5.71
N GLU A 58 -17.33 -38.55 -7.03
CA GLU A 58 -16.25 -37.79 -7.67
C GLU A 58 -16.21 -36.32 -7.23
N ASN A 59 -17.37 -35.68 -7.07
CA ASN A 59 -17.44 -34.27 -6.68
C ASN A 59 -17.28 -34.08 -5.17
N ALA A 60 -17.77 -35.03 -4.36
CA ALA A 60 -17.54 -35.05 -2.92
C ALA A 60 -16.04 -35.19 -2.62
N GLU A 61 -15.34 -36.04 -3.37
CA GLU A 61 -13.88 -36.22 -3.27
C GLU A 61 -13.13 -34.93 -3.62
N ARG A 62 -13.46 -34.29 -4.75
CA ARG A 62 -12.89 -32.99 -5.14
C ARG A 62 -13.14 -31.90 -4.08
N MET A 63 -14.33 -31.87 -3.49
CA MET A 63 -14.70 -30.89 -2.47
C MET A 63 -13.97 -31.13 -1.15
N ALA A 64 -13.77 -32.40 -0.77
CA ALA A 64 -12.97 -32.77 0.39
C ALA A 64 -11.51 -32.37 0.18
N GLU A 65 -10.89 -32.75 -0.94
CA GLU A 65 -9.52 -32.36 -1.27
C GLU A 65 -9.33 -30.83 -1.25
N PHE A 66 -10.28 -30.08 -1.81
CA PHE A 66 -10.24 -28.63 -1.80
C PHE A 66 -10.25 -28.07 -0.37
N THR A 67 -11.09 -28.61 0.51
CA THR A 67 -11.22 -28.19 1.91
C THR A 67 -9.94 -28.46 2.70
N VAL A 68 -9.34 -29.64 2.51
CA VAL A 68 -8.04 -30.02 3.10
C VAL A 68 -6.95 -29.06 2.66
N LYS A 69 -6.76 -28.90 1.34
CA LYS A 69 -5.72 -28.03 0.76
C LYS A 69 -5.87 -26.60 1.24
N GLN A 70 -7.09 -26.05 1.20
CA GLN A 70 -7.36 -24.69 1.65
C GLN A 70 -7.07 -24.48 3.14
N THR A 71 -7.40 -25.46 3.97
CA THR A 71 -7.16 -25.38 5.42
C THR A 71 -5.67 -25.41 5.73
N LEU A 72 -4.91 -26.31 5.11
CA LEU A 72 -3.45 -26.38 5.23
C LEU A 72 -2.78 -25.07 4.77
N THR A 73 -3.21 -24.50 3.65
CA THR A 73 -2.76 -23.17 3.19
C THR A 73 -3.07 -22.07 4.20
N SER A 74 -4.21 -22.14 4.91
CA SER A 74 -4.56 -21.15 5.94
C SER A 74 -3.76 -21.30 7.24
N LEU A 75 -3.26 -22.51 7.53
CA LEU A 75 -2.43 -22.81 8.69
C LEU A 75 -0.96 -22.47 8.46
N SER A 76 -0.46 -22.56 7.22
CA SER A 76 0.82 -21.97 6.83
C SER A 76 0.68 -20.45 6.91
N LYS A 77 1.08 -19.85 8.03
CA LYS A 77 0.90 -18.44 8.39
C LYS A 77 1.41 -17.41 7.36
N PHE A 78 2.07 -17.84 6.30
CA PHE A 78 2.58 -16.98 5.24
C PHE A 78 1.58 -16.91 4.09
N THR A 79 0.93 -15.75 3.95
CA THR A 79 0.21 -15.45 2.71
C THR A 79 1.21 -15.19 1.58
N SER A 80 0.75 -15.24 0.32
CA SER A 80 1.56 -14.83 -0.82
C SER A 80 2.11 -13.40 -0.66
N SER A 81 1.34 -12.50 -0.03
CA SER A 81 1.77 -11.14 0.28
C SER A 81 2.92 -11.11 1.28
N ASP A 82 2.88 -11.93 2.33
CA ASP A 82 3.94 -12.00 3.34
C ASP A 82 5.24 -12.55 2.75
N ILE A 83 5.14 -13.56 1.88
CA ILE A 83 6.29 -14.13 1.17
C ILE A 83 6.92 -13.08 0.25
N ILE A 84 6.10 -12.38 -0.54
CA ILE A 84 6.59 -11.31 -1.42
C ILE A 84 7.25 -10.19 -0.61
N LYS A 85 6.65 -9.76 0.51
CA LYS A 85 7.24 -8.74 1.40
C LYS A 85 8.59 -9.18 1.97
N ALA A 86 8.67 -10.41 2.47
CA ALA A 86 9.92 -10.97 2.97
C ALA A 86 11.01 -11.00 1.88
N PHE A 87 10.63 -11.38 0.66
CA PHE A 87 11.53 -11.38 -0.51
C PHE A 87 11.98 -9.96 -0.90
N THR A 88 11.05 -9.00 -1.02
CA THR A 88 11.39 -7.63 -1.39
C THR A 88 12.29 -6.95 -0.34
N ASN A 89 12.11 -7.31 0.93
CA ASN A 89 12.91 -6.83 2.06
C ASN A 89 14.22 -7.59 2.28
N ARG A 90 14.61 -8.49 1.35
CA ARG A 90 15.83 -9.33 1.43
C ARG A 90 15.91 -10.25 2.65
N MET A 91 14.77 -10.58 3.27
CA MET A 91 14.72 -11.54 4.39
C MET A 91 14.82 -12.99 3.92
N ILE A 92 14.38 -13.27 2.69
CA ILE A 92 14.48 -14.57 2.03
C ILE A 92 14.98 -14.39 0.59
N ASP A 93 15.61 -15.42 0.05
CA ASP A 93 16.08 -15.43 -1.33
C ASP A 93 14.99 -15.88 -2.33
N ARG A 94 15.31 -15.80 -3.62
CA ARG A 94 14.40 -16.21 -4.71
C ARG A 94 13.99 -17.68 -4.59
N SER A 95 14.91 -18.57 -4.25
CA SER A 95 14.65 -20.01 -4.19
C SER A 95 13.69 -20.38 -3.04
N THR A 96 13.86 -19.71 -1.91
CA THR A 96 13.03 -19.83 -0.70
C THR A 96 11.64 -19.27 -0.97
N ALA A 97 11.55 -18.09 -1.58
CA ALA A 97 10.27 -17.50 -1.97
C ALA A 97 9.51 -18.39 -2.95
N THR A 98 10.17 -18.96 -3.97
CA THR A 98 9.53 -19.88 -4.92
C THR A 98 8.98 -21.13 -4.21
N SER A 99 9.77 -21.71 -3.30
CA SER A 99 9.35 -22.89 -2.52
C SER A 99 8.14 -22.57 -1.65
N MET A 100 8.17 -21.46 -0.91
CA MET A 100 7.04 -21.05 -0.05
C MET A 100 5.77 -20.75 -0.85
N LEU A 101 5.87 -20.12 -2.03
CA LEU A 101 4.72 -19.89 -2.90
C LEU A 101 4.12 -21.22 -3.40
N ARG A 102 4.98 -22.19 -3.74
CA ARG A 102 4.53 -23.53 -4.12
C ARG A 102 3.84 -24.25 -2.96
N ASP A 103 4.37 -24.14 -1.75
CA ASP A 103 3.82 -24.79 -0.55
C ASP A 103 2.43 -24.25 -0.19
N ILE A 104 2.12 -23.00 -0.55
CA ILE A 104 0.76 -22.43 -0.43
C ILE A 104 -0.14 -22.68 -1.67
N GLY A 105 0.31 -23.52 -2.61
CA GLY A 105 -0.48 -23.98 -3.75
C GLY A 105 -0.38 -23.11 -5.01
N ILE A 106 0.57 -22.18 -5.11
CA ILE A 106 0.80 -21.40 -6.33
C ILE A 106 1.60 -22.24 -7.32
N ARG A 107 1.18 -22.22 -8.59
CA ARG A 107 1.83 -23.00 -9.64
C ARG A 107 3.26 -22.47 -9.89
N PRO A 108 4.22 -23.32 -10.28
CA PRO A 108 5.61 -22.92 -10.49
C PRO A 108 5.80 -21.76 -11.47
N GLU A 109 5.03 -21.74 -12.57
CA GLU A 109 5.02 -20.69 -13.56
C GLU A 109 4.57 -19.34 -12.98
N ASP A 110 3.51 -19.35 -12.18
CA ASP A 110 2.97 -18.16 -11.52
C ASP A 110 3.91 -17.65 -10.44
N ALA A 111 4.52 -18.54 -9.65
CA ALA A 111 5.49 -18.19 -8.62
C ALA A 111 6.70 -17.46 -9.21
N ASN A 112 7.22 -17.94 -10.33
CA ASN A 112 8.33 -17.29 -11.04
C ASN A 112 7.94 -15.90 -11.58
N TYR A 113 6.74 -15.76 -12.14
CA TYR A 113 6.24 -14.47 -12.63
C TYR A 113 6.03 -13.47 -11.48
N ILE A 114 5.44 -13.91 -10.37
CA ILE A 114 5.21 -13.11 -9.16
C ILE A 114 6.53 -12.57 -8.60
N ILE A 115 7.53 -13.44 -8.43
CA ILE A 115 8.83 -13.06 -7.87
C ILE A 115 9.56 -12.10 -8.79
N SER A 116 9.55 -12.36 -10.11
CA SER A 116 10.19 -11.48 -11.09
C SER A 116 9.54 -10.09 -11.08
N THR A 117 8.21 -10.02 -11.01
CA THR A 117 7.46 -8.76 -10.91
C THR A 117 7.81 -8.00 -9.62
N ALA A 118 7.90 -8.70 -8.49
CA ALA A 118 8.28 -8.11 -7.20
C ALA A 118 9.71 -7.54 -7.25
N GLU A 119 10.63 -8.22 -7.94
CA GLU A 119 12.00 -7.75 -8.13
C GLU A 119 12.07 -6.47 -8.98
N TYR A 120 11.32 -6.41 -10.09
CA TYR A 120 11.21 -5.18 -10.88
C TYR A 120 10.67 -4.01 -10.05
N LYS A 121 9.59 -4.24 -9.30
CA LYS A 121 9.01 -3.21 -8.41
C LYS A 121 9.98 -2.75 -7.34
N ARG A 122 10.80 -3.65 -6.78
CA ARG A 122 11.84 -3.31 -5.81
C ARG A 122 12.90 -2.39 -6.42
N VAL A 123 13.35 -2.69 -7.63
CA VAL A 123 14.32 -1.84 -8.35
C VAL A 123 13.72 -0.46 -8.62
N TRP A 124 12.45 -0.41 -9.05
CA TRP A 124 11.75 0.86 -9.27
C TRP A 124 11.62 1.68 -7.99
N ALA A 125 11.21 1.08 -6.88
CA ALA A 125 11.09 1.76 -5.59
C ALA A 125 12.44 2.33 -5.13
N PHE A 126 13.53 1.55 -5.28
CA PHE A 126 14.87 2.02 -4.94
C PHE A 126 15.28 3.22 -5.79
N THR A 127 15.02 3.17 -7.11
CA THR A 127 15.30 4.31 -8.01
C THR A 127 14.47 5.53 -7.61
N ASP A 128 13.19 5.36 -7.27
CA ASP A 128 12.30 6.45 -6.83
C ASP A 128 12.78 7.10 -5.51
N ASP A 129 13.27 6.30 -4.56
CA ASP A 129 13.90 6.80 -3.34
C ASP A 129 15.17 7.63 -3.66
N GLN A 130 15.99 7.18 -4.61
CA GLN A 130 17.18 7.93 -5.05
C GLN A 130 16.80 9.25 -5.72
N ILE A 131 15.79 9.24 -6.61
CA ILE A 131 15.23 10.44 -7.25
C ILE A 131 14.73 11.42 -6.19
N SER A 132 13.98 10.95 -5.20
CA SER A 132 13.46 11.75 -4.09
C SER A 132 14.57 12.37 -3.24
N GLY A 133 15.64 11.61 -2.97
CA GLY A 133 16.83 12.12 -2.29
C GLY A 133 17.53 13.25 -3.07
N ILE A 134 17.70 13.07 -4.38
CA ILE A 134 18.29 14.08 -5.27
C ILE A 134 17.41 15.33 -5.31
N ARG A 135 16.09 15.18 -5.44
CA ARG A 135 15.11 16.27 -5.40
C ARG A 135 15.28 17.11 -4.14
N ASN A 136 15.35 16.46 -2.98
CA ASN A 136 15.49 17.16 -1.69
C ASN A 136 16.79 17.98 -1.61
N LEU A 137 17.90 17.41 -2.07
CA LEU A 137 19.19 18.12 -2.11
C LEU A 137 19.19 19.29 -3.11
N TYR A 138 18.49 19.14 -4.23
CA TYR A 138 18.27 20.21 -5.20
C TYR A 138 17.40 21.34 -4.64
N LYS A 139 16.27 21.01 -3.99
CA LYS A 139 15.38 21.98 -3.32
C LYS A 139 16.13 22.79 -2.25
N LYS A 140 16.97 22.11 -1.45
CA LYS A 140 17.82 22.74 -0.42
C LYS A 140 19.03 23.51 -0.97
N ARG A 141 19.15 23.65 -2.29
CA ARG A 141 20.27 24.33 -2.99
C ARG A 141 21.66 23.73 -2.72
N ILE A 142 21.72 22.51 -2.18
CA ILE A 142 22.97 21.76 -2.04
C ILE A 142 23.43 21.28 -3.42
N TYR A 143 22.48 20.88 -4.28
CA TYR A 143 22.73 20.65 -5.70
C TYR A 143 22.20 21.80 -6.54
N ASN A 144 23.00 22.22 -7.53
CA ASN A 144 22.53 23.03 -8.64
C ASN A 144 21.94 22.14 -9.74
N GLU A 145 21.44 22.74 -10.81
CA GLU A 145 20.74 22.05 -11.89
C GLU A 145 21.63 21.00 -12.57
N ASP A 146 22.87 21.37 -12.91
CA ASP A 146 23.84 20.48 -13.56
C ASP A 146 24.18 19.27 -12.66
N ASN A 147 24.46 19.51 -11.37
CA ASN A 147 24.73 18.43 -10.42
C ASN A 147 23.52 17.49 -10.24
N ALA A 148 22.30 18.02 -10.24
CA ALA A 148 21.09 17.21 -10.13
C ALA A 148 20.89 16.34 -11.38
N ARG A 149 21.05 16.91 -12.58
CA ARG A 149 21.00 16.16 -13.85
C ARG A 149 22.05 15.05 -13.91
N ASP A 150 23.29 15.36 -13.56
CA ASP A 150 24.38 14.37 -13.55
C ASP A 150 24.11 13.20 -12.60
N ARG A 151 23.50 13.48 -11.43
CA ARG A 151 23.14 12.44 -10.46
C ARG A 151 21.97 11.59 -10.95
N LEU A 152 20.96 12.20 -11.59
CA LEU A 152 19.84 11.48 -12.20
C LEU A 152 20.29 10.62 -13.39
N ALA A 153 21.21 11.11 -14.21
CA ALA A 153 21.77 10.35 -15.34
C ALA A 153 22.50 9.08 -14.88
N LYS A 154 23.17 9.12 -13.71
CA LYS A 154 23.82 7.94 -13.11
C LYS A 154 22.84 6.86 -12.65
N LEU A 155 21.55 7.17 -12.55
CA LEU A 155 20.48 6.19 -12.31
C LEU A 155 20.01 5.50 -13.60
N ASN A 156 20.68 5.76 -14.74
CA ASN A 156 20.30 5.27 -16.08
C ASN A 156 18.88 5.68 -16.50
N LEU A 157 18.40 6.85 -16.05
CA LEU A 157 17.12 7.40 -16.49
C LEU A 157 17.24 7.95 -17.93
N PRO A 158 16.19 7.79 -18.76
CA PRO A 158 16.13 8.45 -20.07
C PRO A 158 16.25 9.96 -19.95
N ALA A 159 16.93 10.61 -20.90
CA ALA A 159 17.15 12.05 -20.89
C ALA A 159 15.85 12.86 -20.82
N GLU A 160 14.81 12.42 -21.54
CA GLU A 160 13.48 13.03 -21.50
C GLU A 160 12.87 13.00 -20.09
N GLN A 161 13.01 11.89 -19.37
CA GLN A 161 12.52 11.77 -17.99
C GLN A 161 13.26 12.71 -17.05
N ILE A 162 14.58 12.87 -17.24
CA ILE A 162 15.39 13.81 -16.46
C ILE A 162 14.89 15.24 -16.67
N GLU A 163 14.64 15.65 -17.92
CA GLU A 163 14.11 16.98 -18.20
C GLU A 163 12.73 17.23 -17.58
N VAL A 164 11.83 16.24 -17.64
CA VAL A 164 10.52 16.33 -16.96
C VAL A 164 10.69 16.51 -15.45
N LEU A 165 11.56 15.73 -14.80
CA LEU A 165 11.82 15.84 -13.36
C LEU A 165 12.40 17.22 -13.02
N MET A 166 13.37 17.72 -13.79
CA MET A 166 14.00 19.01 -13.55
C MET A 166 13.01 20.17 -13.74
N GLN A 167 12.13 20.11 -14.74
CA GLN A 167 11.05 21.08 -14.92
C GLN A 167 10.09 21.07 -13.73
N GLN A 168 9.65 19.90 -13.27
CA GLN A 168 8.79 19.78 -12.10
C GLN A 168 9.45 20.40 -10.86
N TRP A 169 10.72 20.07 -10.61
CA TRP A 169 11.44 20.56 -9.43
C TRP A 169 11.77 22.05 -9.49
N PHE A 170 11.92 22.62 -10.69
CA PHE A 170 12.10 24.06 -10.86
C PHE A 170 10.92 24.83 -10.27
N TYR A 171 9.68 24.37 -10.51
CA TYR A 171 8.49 24.98 -9.93
C TYR A 171 8.37 24.69 -8.43
N ASP A 172 8.71 23.49 -7.97
CA ASP A 172 8.73 23.14 -6.53
C ASP A 172 9.73 23.98 -5.71
N LYS A 173 10.81 24.43 -6.33
CA LYS A 173 11.87 25.23 -5.70
C LYS A 173 11.40 26.67 -5.39
N VAL A 174 10.39 27.17 -6.09
CA VAL A 174 9.88 28.54 -5.91
C VAL A 174 9.03 28.67 -4.63
N GLU A 175 8.43 27.58 -4.14
CA GLU A 175 7.60 27.60 -2.92
C GLU A 175 8.40 27.55 -1.60
N GLU A 176 9.64 27.05 -1.61
CA GLU A 176 10.57 27.22 -0.48
C GLU A 176 11.36 28.52 -0.66
N LEU A 177 10.66 29.64 -0.51
CA LEU A 177 11.29 30.97 -0.40
C LEU A 177 12.40 30.91 0.65
N ASP A 178 13.56 31.48 0.34
CA ASP A 178 14.59 31.80 1.34
C ASP A 178 13.89 32.35 2.59
N ALA A 179 14.25 31.87 3.78
CA ALA A 179 13.64 32.34 5.03
C ALA A 179 13.56 33.86 5.00
N THR A 180 12.34 34.40 4.86
CA THR A 180 12.15 35.83 4.75
C THR A 180 12.57 36.46 6.07
N TRP A 181 13.15 37.66 6.00
CA TRP A 181 13.34 38.40 7.23
C TRP A 181 11.96 38.80 7.76
N THR A 182 11.75 38.64 9.07
CA THR A 182 10.54 39.18 9.71
C THR A 182 10.41 40.68 9.42
N THR A 183 9.18 41.21 9.40
CA THR A 183 8.92 42.65 9.20
C THR A 183 9.86 43.52 10.06
N ALA A 184 10.07 43.15 11.32
CA ALA A 184 10.96 43.87 12.23
C ALA A 184 12.43 43.83 11.80
N GLN A 185 12.94 42.68 11.36
CA GLN A 185 14.31 42.54 10.84
C GLN A 185 14.50 43.36 9.56
N THR A 186 13.57 43.27 8.61
CA THR A 186 13.60 44.01 7.35
C THR A 186 13.66 45.52 7.59
N LEU A 187 12.79 46.05 8.44
CA LEU A 187 12.77 47.49 8.77
C LEU A 187 14.03 47.91 9.54
N LYS A 188 14.54 47.06 10.44
CA LYS A 188 15.80 47.30 11.17
C LYS A 188 17.00 47.36 10.22
N PHE A 189 17.09 46.45 9.25
CA PHE A 189 18.18 46.43 8.27
C PHE A 189 18.11 47.62 7.32
N LEU A 190 16.90 48.00 6.89
CA LEU A 190 16.69 49.21 6.09
C LEU A 190 17.11 50.46 6.86
N LYS A 191 16.69 50.61 8.13
CA LYS A 191 17.07 51.75 8.99
C LYS A 191 18.58 51.85 9.20
N ARG A 192 19.27 50.71 9.25
CA ARG A 192 20.74 50.62 9.39
C ARG A 192 21.49 50.74 8.07
N GLY A 193 20.80 50.87 6.94
CA GLY A 193 21.42 50.94 5.61
C GLY A 193 22.07 49.63 5.14
N LEU A 194 21.72 48.50 5.76
CA LEU A 194 22.27 47.17 5.40
C LEU A 194 21.63 46.58 4.15
N ILE A 195 20.45 47.07 3.77
CA ILE A 195 19.70 46.68 2.57
C ILE A 195 19.10 47.92 1.89
N SER A 196 18.86 47.85 0.59
CA SER A 196 18.22 48.92 -0.17
C SER A 196 16.71 49.00 0.09
N SER A 197 16.11 50.15 -0.21
CA SER A 197 14.65 50.36 -0.16
C SER A 197 13.90 49.36 -1.04
N ASP A 198 14.41 49.07 -2.24
CA ASP A 198 13.78 48.12 -3.16
C ASP A 198 13.87 46.68 -2.64
N ARG A 199 15.00 46.31 -2.02
CA ARG A 199 15.14 45.01 -1.38
C ARG A 199 14.20 44.87 -0.18
N ALA A 200 14.08 45.91 0.64
CA ALA A 200 13.14 45.92 1.76
C ALA A 200 11.68 45.85 1.28
N LYS A 201 11.35 46.48 0.14
CA LYS A 201 10.01 46.38 -0.49
C LYS A 201 9.71 44.93 -0.90
N GLN A 202 10.66 44.26 -1.54
CA GLN A 202 10.54 42.85 -1.95
C GLN A 202 10.30 41.92 -0.75
N GLU A 203 11.07 42.06 0.32
CA GLU A 203 10.91 41.26 1.55
C GLU A 203 9.55 41.46 2.22
N LEU A 204 9.04 42.69 2.25
CA LEU A 204 7.71 42.97 2.80
C LEU A 204 6.59 42.44 1.90
N TYR A 205 6.77 42.39 0.58
CA TYR A 205 5.83 41.68 -0.30
C TYR A 205 5.83 40.18 -0.05
N LEU A 206 7.00 39.57 0.13
CA LEU A 206 7.11 38.15 0.45
C LEU A 206 6.48 37.80 1.82
N ASN A 207 6.49 38.75 2.76
CA ASN A 207 5.76 38.65 4.03
C ASN A 207 4.24 38.93 3.91
N GLY A 208 3.71 39.13 2.70
CA GLY A 208 2.27 39.28 2.43
C GLY A 208 1.71 40.70 2.56
N TYR A 209 2.53 41.74 2.61
CA TYR A 209 2.03 43.13 2.68
C TYR A 209 1.70 43.70 1.30
N THR A 210 0.60 44.46 1.21
CA THR A 210 0.24 45.23 0.01
C THR A 210 1.11 46.48 -0.13
N GLU A 211 1.16 47.05 -1.34
CA GLU A 211 1.96 48.25 -1.61
C GLU A 211 1.62 49.43 -0.70
N GLU A 212 0.32 49.61 -0.41
CA GLU A 212 -0.17 50.64 0.49
C GLU A 212 0.42 50.48 1.90
N ARG A 213 0.40 49.26 2.46
CA ARG A 213 0.94 48.97 3.80
C ARG A 213 2.45 49.15 3.86
N ILE A 214 3.17 48.77 2.80
CA ILE A 214 4.62 49.00 2.71
C ILE A 214 4.94 50.50 2.73
N LYS A 215 4.18 51.32 2.02
CA LYS A 215 4.34 52.79 2.04
C LYS A 215 4.16 53.36 3.44
N VAL A 216 3.27 52.81 4.26
CA VAL A 216 3.08 53.23 5.66
C VAL A 216 4.34 52.94 6.49
N TYR A 217 4.89 51.72 6.43
CA TYR A 217 6.13 51.40 7.13
C TYR A 217 7.32 52.28 6.72
N PHE A 218 7.40 52.64 5.44
CA PHE A 218 8.47 53.50 4.94
C PHE A 218 8.31 54.96 5.37
N LYS A 219 7.06 55.42 5.56
CA LYS A 219 6.78 56.74 6.16
C LYS A 219 7.14 56.76 7.64
N ASP A 220 6.75 55.72 8.39
CA ASP A 220 7.07 55.57 9.81
C ASP A 220 8.59 55.59 10.07
N LEU A 221 9.37 54.89 9.25
CA LEU A 221 10.84 54.90 9.32
C LEU A 221 11.48 56.29 9.16
N LYS A 222 10.81 57.21 8.45
CA LYS A 222 11.28 58.59 8.21
C LYS A 222 10.68 59.58 9.21
N TRP A 223 9.70 59.15 9.99
CA TRP A 223 9.02 60.00 10.95
C TRP A 223 9.95 60.31 12.13
N LYS A 224 9.99 61.58 12.52
CA LYS A 224 10.68 62.04 13.73
C LYS A 224 9.62 62.67 14.64
N PRO A 225 9.60 62.33 15.94
CA PRO A 225 8.68 62.96 16.87
C PRO A 225 8.93 64.47 16.91
N PRO A 226 7.87 65.29 17.06
CA PRO A 226 8.02 66.71 17.36
C PRO A 226 8.92 66.87 18.59
N LYS A 227 9.87 67.81 18.56
CA LYS A 227 10.60 68.18 19.77
C LYS A 227 9.65 69.00 20.65
N ASP A 228 9.45 68.54 21.88
CA ASP A 228 8.80 69.31 22.95
C ASP A 228 9.58 70.62 23.22
#